data_AF-A0ABD0QC82-F1
#
_entry.id   AF-A0ABD0QC82-F1
#
_cell.length_a   1.000
_cell.length_b   1.000
_cell.length_c   1.000
_cell.angle_alpha   90.00
_cell.angle_beta   90.00
_cell.angle_gamma   90.00
#
_symmetry.space_group_name_H-M   'P 1'
#
loop_
_entity.id
_entity.type
_entity.pdbx_description
1 polymer ?
#
loop_
_entity_poly.entity_id
_entity_poly.type
_entity_poly.pdbx_seq_one_letter_code
_entity_poly.pdbx_strand_id
1 'polypeptide(L)'
;KIVYSLVDSGGGVFSADPSSGVVILEKPLDREVQDSYQIRIKATDRAGGEGSLSTEVDLTIMVLDVNDNPPVFQKQDYAVTVPEDVTVGTEVLRVFATSSDIGVNSEIYYRFLSGNELGKFSIDDSTGKM
;
A
#
# COMPACT_ATOMS: atom_id res chain seq x y z
N LYS A 1 2.33 -16.40 -38.22
CA LYS A 1 1.68 -16.41 -36.90
C LYS A 1 2.61 -15.74 -35.91
N ILE A 2 2.11 -14.81 -35.09
CA ILE A 2 2.88 -14.15 -34.03
C ILE A 2 2.63 -14.91 -32.73
N VAL A 3 3.67 -15.05 -31.91
CA VAL A 3 3.59 -15.63 -30.56
C VAL A 3 4.14 -14.62 -29.55
N TYR A 4 3.40 -14.46 -28.45
CA TYR A 4 3.77 -13.58 -27.35
C TYR A 4 4.41 -14.37 -26.20
N SER A 5 5.39 -13.78 -25.53
CA SER A 5 6.02 -14.35 -24.35
C SER A 5 6.58 -13.24 -23.47
N LEU A 6 6.75 -13.51 -22.18
CA LEU A 6 7.48 -12.62 -21.29
C LEU A 6 8.99 -12.97 -21.32
N VAL A 7 9.82 -11.94 -21.47
CA VAL A 7 11.28 -12.04 -21.28
C VAL A 7 11.61 -12.01 -19.80
N ASP A 8 10.87 -11.19 -19.05
CA ASP A 8 10.86 -11.15 -17.59
C ASP A 8 9.42 -11.29 -17.10
N SER A 9 9.18 -12.24 -16.20
CA SER A 9 7.87 -12.53 -15.61
C SER A 9 7.62 -11.80 -14.29
N GLY A 10 8.54 -10.90 -13.88
CA GLY A 10 8.49 -10.23 -12.59
C GLY A 10 8.56 -11.24 -11.43
N GLY A 11 9.49 -12.20 -11.51
CA GLY A 11 9.60 -13.28 -10.52
C GLY A 11 8.49 -14.35 -10.60
N GLY A 12 7.89 -14.52 -11.78
CA GLY A 12 6.77 -15.45 -12.02
C GLY A 12 5.45 -14.96 -11.43
N VAL A 13 5.30 -13.65 -11.22
CA VAL A 13 4.04 -13.01 -10.82
C VAL A 13 3.13 -12.84 -12.02
N PHE A 14 3.70 -12.67 -13.21
CA PHE A 14 2.96 -12.49 -14.47
C PHE A 14 3.27 -13.61 -15.47
N SER A 15 2.27 -13.94 -16.28
CA SER A 15 2.42 -14.72 -17.51
C SER A 15 1.82 -13.96 -18.69
N ALA A 16 2.05 -14.44 -19.91
CA ALA A 16 1.42 -13.89 -21.11
C ALA A 16 0.78 -15.01 -21.92
N ASP A 17 -0.48 -14.83 -22.33
CA ASP A 17 -1.13 -15.74 -23.26
C ASP A 17 -0.42 -15.69 -24.62
N PRO A 18 0.10 -16.81 -25.13
CA PRO A 18 0.96 -16.81 -26.32
C PRO A 18 0.22 -16.48 -27.61
N SER A 19 -1.12 -16.54 -27.63
CA SER A 19 -1.93 -16.30 -28.83
C SER A 19 -2.47 -14.87 -28.92
N SER A 20 -2.86 -14.30 -27.78
CA SER A 20 -3.50 -12.99 -27.67
C SER A 20 -2.58 -11.90 -27.11
N GLY A 21 -1.52 -12.27 -26.40
CA GLY A 21 -0.63 -11.33 -25.71
C GLY A 21 -1.21 -10.75 -24.42
N VAL A 22 -2.36 -11.26 -23.94
CA VAL A 22 -2.93 -10.86 -22.64
C VAL A 22 -1.96 -11.23 -21.53
N VAL A 23 -1.57 -10.25 -20.71
CA VAL A 23 -0.79 -10.47 -19.50
C VAL A 23 -1.74 -10.92 -18.38
N ILE A 24 -1.38 -12.02 -17.71
CA ILE A 24 -2.20 -12.66 -16.69
C ILE A 24 -1.44 -12.58 -15.36
N LEU A 25 -2.17 -12.30 -14.29
CA LEU A 25 -1.66 -12.32 -12.93
C LEU A 25 -1.71 -13.75 -12.39
N GLU A 26 -0.56 -14.30 -11.99
CA GLU A 26 -0.40 -15.68 -11.51
C GLU A 26 -0.29 -15.78 -9.99
N LYS A 27 0.07 -14.67 -9.32
CA LYS A 27 0.27 -14.60 -7.87
C LYS A 27 -0.41 -13.36 -7.30
N PRO A 28 -0.82 -13.37 -6.02
CA PRO A 28 -1.36 -12.17 -5.39
C PRO A 28 -0.32 -11.04 -5.40
N LEU A 29 -0.83 -9.81 -5.47
CA LEU A 29 -0.05 -8.59 -5.36
C LEU A 29 -0.22 -8.01 -3.96
N ASP A 30 0.83 -7.38 -3.46
CA ASP A 30 0.87 -6.69 -2.19
C ASP A 30 1.69 -5.41 -2.42
N ARG A 31 1.05 -4.25 -2.27
CA ARG A 31 1.66 -2.95 -2.58
C ARG A 31 2.70 -2.56 -1.53
N GLU A 32 2.48 -2.94 -0.27
CA GLU A 32 3.39 -2.73 0.85
C GLU A 32 4.70 -3.51 0.66
N VAL A 33 4.63 -4.64 -0.05
CA VAL A 33 5.81 -5.44 -0.43
C VAL A 33 6.47 -4.92 -1.71
N GLN A 34 5.68 -4.68 -2.76
CA GLN A 34 6.19 -4.19 -4.05
C GLN A 34 5.12 -3.40 -4.81
N ASP A 35 5.36 -2.10 -4.96
CA ASP A 35 4.42 -1.15 -5.56
C ASP A 35 4.43 -1.13 -7.10
N SER A 36 5.44 -1.73 -7.72
CA SER A 36 5.62 -1.65 -9.17
C SER A 36 6.45 -2.79 -9.73
N TYR A 37 6.15 -3.16 -10.99
CA TYR A 37 6.88 -4.16 -11.74
C TYR A 37 7.26 -3.60 -13.11
N GLN A 38 8.49 -3.84 -13.52
CA GLN A 38 8.94 -3.62 -14.88
C GLN A 38 9.13 -4.99 -15.52
N ILE A 39 8.25 -5.33 -16.46
CA ILE A 39 8.34 -6.56 -17.23
C ILE A 39 8.58 -6.25 -18.70
N ARG A 40 9.01 -7.24 -19.46
CA ARG A 40 9.24 -7.08 -20.89
C ARG A 40 8.51 -8.14 -21.69
N ILE A 41 7.72 -7.69 -22.65
CA ILE A 41 6.96 -8.56 -23.55
C ILE A 41 7.73 -8.69 -24.86
N LYS A 42 7.83 -9.91 -25.36
CA LYS A 42 8.41 -10.25 -26.66
C LYS A 42 7.32 -10.76 -27.60
N ALA A 43 7.29 -10.23 -28.81
CA ALA A 43 6.49 -10.75 -29.91
C ALA A 43 7.42 -11.35 -30.97
N THR A 44 7.20 -12.61 -31.34
CA THR A 44 8.03 -13.33 -32.33
C THR A 44 7.17 -13.81 -33.48
N ASP A 45 7.59 -13.52 -34.72
CA ASP A 45 6.94 -14.08 -35.91
C ASP A 45 7.49 -15.47 -36.24
N ARG A 46 6.65 -16.33 -36.81
CA ARG A 46 7.02 -17.69 -37.26
C ARG A 46 7.76 -18.49 -36.17
N ALA A 47 7.29 -18.40 -34.92
CA ALA A 47 7.94 -19.01 -33.76
C ALA A 47 8.35 -20.47 -34.03
N GLY A 48 9.65 -20.76 -33.91
CA GLY A 48 10.24 -22.08 -34.16
C GLY A 48 10.69 -22.36 -35.61
N GLY A 49 10.55 -21.40 -36.53
CA GLY A 49 11.04 -21.49 -37.90
C GLY A 49 12.39 -20.79 -38.11
N GLU A 50 13.14 -21.25 -39.11
CA GLU A 50 14.39 -20.60 -39.53
C GLU A 50 14.09 -19.17 -40.03
N GLY A 51 14.82 -18.18 -39.53
CA GLY A 51 14.64 -16.77 -39.88
C GLY A 51 13.53 -16.02 -39.12
N SER A 52 13.12 -16.48 -37.93
CA SER A 52 12.17 -15.75 -37.07
C SER A 52 12.72 -14.38 -36.64
N LEU A 53 11.90 -13.35 -36.71
CA LEU A 53 12.16 -12.01 -36.20
C LEU A 53 11.37 -11.78 -34.91
N SER A 54 11.91 -10.95 -34.02
CA SER A 54 11.24 -10.59 -32.78
C SER A 54 11.46 -9.14 -32.40
N THR A 55 10.50 -8.58 -31.68
CA THR A 55 10.60 -7.27 -31.04
C THR A 55 10.19 -7.37 -29.58
N GLU A 56 10.68 -6.44 -28.77
CA GLU A 56 10.43 -6.37 -27.34
C GLU A 56 9.92 -4.99 -26.95
N VAL A 57 9.08 -4.94 -25.91
CA VAL A 57 8.58 -3.70 -25.32
C VAL A 57 8.57 -3.80 -23.80
N ASP A 58 9.03 -2.76 -23.13
CA ASP A 58 8.95 -2.65 -21.67
C ASP A 58 7.52 -2.27 -21.25
N LEU A 59 7.02 -2.93 -20.21
CA LEU A 59 5.73 -2.69 -19.59
C LEU A 59 5.93 -2.40 -18.10
N THR A 60 5.50 -1.22 -17.67
CA THR A 60 5.44 -0.84 -16.26
C THR A 60 4.04 -1.12 -15.71
N ILE A 61 3.96 -1.95 -14.68
CA ILE A 61 2.73 -2.26 -13.95
C ILE A 61 2.84 -1.58 -12.59
N MET A 62 1.85 -0.73 -12.26
CA MET A 62 1.75 -0.10 -10.94
C MET A 62 0.68 -0.82 -10.13
N VAL A 63 1.01 -1.19 -8.90
CA VAL A 63 0.07 -1.79 -7.95
C VAL A 63 -0.64 -0.66 -7.21
N LEU A 64 -1.98 -0.69 -7.24
CA LEU A 64 -2.78 0.30 -6.54
C LEU A 64 -2.97 -0.11 -5.08
N ASP A 65 -2.96 0.90 -4.22
CA ASP A 65 -3.18 0.76 -2.79
C ASP A 65 -4.63 0.36 -2.48
N VAL A 66 -4.81 -0.47 -1.45
CA VAL A 66 -6.10 -0.82 -0.86
C VAL A 66 -6.00 -0.60 0.65
N ASN A 67 -7.12 -0.27 1.30
CA ASN A 67 -7.12 -0.07 2.76
C ASN A 67 -7.18 -1.44 3.46
N ASP A 68 -6.02 -2.08 3.63
CA ASP A 68 -5.89 -3.35 4.32
C ASP A 68 -4.88 -3.33 5.48
N ASN A 69 -4.21 -2.20 5.73
CA ASN A 69 -3.35 -2.01 6.90
C ASN A 69 -4.02 -1.09 7.94
N PRO A 70 -4.64 -1.64 9.00
CA PRO A 70 -5.29 -0.83 10.02
C PRO A 70 -4.28 0.04 10.78
N PRO A 71 -4.69 1.23 11.29
CA PRO A 71 -3.81 2.08 12.09
C PRO A 71 -3.28 1.36 13.34
N VAL A 72 -1.97 1.46 13.58
CA VAL A 72 -1.28 0.89 14.74
C VAL A 72 -0.69 1.99 15.60
N PHE A 73 -1.03 2.02 16.89
CA PHE A 73 -0.43 2.95 17.84
C PHE A 73 1.05 2.67 18.07
N GLN A 74 1.85 3.72 18.21
CA GLN A 74 3.28 3.63 18.46
C GLN A 74 3.62 3.03 19.84
N LYS A 75 2.71 3.19 20.81
CA LYS A 75 2.81 2.59 22.15
C LYS A 75 1.51 1.88 22.48
N GLN A 76 1.63 0.78 23.22
CA GLN A 76 0.47 0.07 23.76
C GLN A 76 -0.23 0.91 24.84
N ASP A 77 0.55 1.55 25.71
CA ASP A 77 0.05 2.37 26.81
C ASP A 77 0.68 3.77 26.77
N TYR A 78 -0.16 4.78 27.00
CA TYR A 78 0.25 6.16 27.19
C TYR A 78 -0.14 6.59 28.60
N ALA A 79 0.83 7.12 29.35
CA ALA A 79 0.63 7.59 30.71
C ALA A 79 1.24 8.99 30.88
N VAL A 80 0.50 9.87 31.56
CA VAL A 80 0.96 11.21 31.95
C VAL A 80 0.39 11.55 33.32
N THR A 81 1.13 12.32 34.12
CA THR A 81 0.64 12.92 35.36
C THR A 81 0.42 14.41 35.11
N VAL A 82 -0.76 14.91 35.46
CA VAL A 82 -1.17 16.28 35.21
C VAL A 82 -1.35 17.00 36.54
N PRO A 83 -0.70 18.16 36.77
CA PRO A 83 -0.95 18.98 37.95
C PRO A 83 -2.40 19.48 38.00
N GLU A 84 -2.99 19.53 39.20
CA GLU A 84 -4.39 19.94 39.36
C GLU A 84 -4.64 21.42 39.03
N ASP A 85 -3.60 22.24 39.09
CA ASP A 85 -3.62 23.68 38.82
C ASP A 85 -3.30 24.03 37.35
N VAL A 86 -3.16 23.02 36.48
CA VAL A 86 -2.95 23.24 35.06
C VAL A 86 -4.14 23.98 34.42
N THR A 87 -3.84 24.89 33.50
CA THR A 87 -4.86 25.62 32.76
C THR A 87 -5.60 24.72 31.76
N VAL A 88 -6.91 24.95 31.61
CA VAL A 88 -7.71 24.27 30.57
C VAL A 88 -7.15 24.62 29.18
N GLY A 89 -7.02 23.60 28.33
CA GLY A 89 -6.48 23.73 26.97
C GLY A 89 -4.96 23.54 26.87
N THR A 90 -4.27 23.25 27.98
CA THR A 90 -2.87 22.81 27.94
C THR A 90 -2.78 21.40 27.35
N GLU A 91 -1.92 21.22 26.33
CA GLU A 91 -1.59 19.90 25.78
C GLU A 91 -0.91 19.05 26.88
N VAL A 92 -1.53 17.94 27.25
CA VAL A 92 -1.04 17.01 28.28
C VAL A 92 -0.44 15.75 27.68
N LEU A 93 -0.89 15.34 26.49
CA LEU A 93 -0.41 14.14 25.83
C LEU A 93 -0.62 14.26 24.33
N ARG A 94 0.21 13.56 23.55
CA ARG A 94 -0.10 13.26 22.16
C ARG A 94 0.01 11.77 21.89
N VAL A 95 -1.04 11.19 21.33
CA VAL A 95 -1.02 9.81 20.83
C VAL A 95 -0.63 9.81 19.35
N PHE A 96 0.00 8.72 18.91
CA PHE A 96 0.47 8.57 17.54
C PHE A 96 0.16 7.17 17.06
N ALA A 97 -0.50 7.07 15.91
CA ALA A 97 -0.69 5.84 15.17
C ALA A 97 -0.21 6.01 13.72
N THR A 98 0.10 4.89 13.07
CA THR A 98 0.54 4.83 11.67
C THR A 98 -0.16 3.69 10.94
N SER A 99 -0.51 3.89 9.68
CA SER A 99 -0.86 2.83 8.72
C SER A 99 0.28 2.69 7.70
N SER A 100 0.42 1.50 7.13
CA SER A 100 1.36 1.22 6.03
C SER A 100 0.77 1.52 4.64
N ASP A 101 -0.54 1.78 4.56
CA ASP A 101 -1.24 2.22 3.35
C ASP A 101 -0.78 3.64 2.93
N ILE A 102 -1.30 4.15 1.81
CA ILE A 102 -0.97 5.50 1.32
C ILE A 102 -2.19 6.38 1.03
N GLY A 103 -1.96 7.69 0.99
CA GLY A 103 -3.00 8.67 0.65
C GLY A 103 -4.18 8.60 1.63
N VAL A 104 -5.40 8.61 1.11
CA VAL A 104 -6.63 8.59 1.91
C VAL A 104 -6.74 7.33 2.78
N ASN A 105 -6.18 6.20 2.34
CA ASN A 105 -6.22 4.95 3.11
C ASN A 105 -5.33 5.01 4.36
N SER A 106 -4.34 5.91 4.36
CA SER A 106 -3.44 6.15 5.49
C SER A 106 -3.90 7.27 6.45
N GLU A 107 -5.05 7.91 6.18
CA GLU A 107 -5.60 8.95 7.05
C GLU A 107 -6.15 8.37 8.35
N ILE A 108 -5.78 8.98 9.48
CA ILE A 108 -6.08 8.47 10.83
C ILE A 108 -6.86 9.51 11.60
N TYR A 109 -7.93 9.06 12.28
CA TYR A 109 -8.74 9.89 13.16
C TYR A 109 -8.78 9.33 14.59
N TYR A 110 -8.56 10.19 15.57
CA TYR A 110 -8.51 9.83 16.99
C TYR A 110 -9.81 10.21 17.71
N ARG A 111 -10.25 9.34 18.62
CA ARG A 111 -11.38 9.61 19.53
C ARG A 111 -11.27 8.80 20.81
N PHE A 112 -11.86 9.33 21.88
CA PHE A 112 -12.09 8.53 23.09
C PHE A 112 -13.19 7.50 22.86
N LEU A 113 -12.96 6.27 23.33
CA LEU A 113 -13.98 5.22 23.36
C LEU A 113 -14.71 5.17 24.72
N SER A 114 -14.00 5.49 25.81
CA SER A 114 -14.47 5.47 27.19
C SER A 114 -13.51 6.24 28.10
N GLY A 115 -13.86 6.45 29.37
CA GLY A 115 -13.02 7.06 30.41
C GLY A 115 -12.99 8.59 30.41
N ASN A 116 -13.76 9.22 29.53
CA ASN A 116 -13.89 10.68 29.43
C ASN A 116 -15.38 11.10 29.41
N GLU A 117 -16.24 10.39 30.13
CA GLU A 117 -17.69 10.60 30.15
C GLU A 117 -18.08 11.97 30.71
N LEU A 118 -17.20 12.58 31.51
CA LEU A 118 -17.37 13.93 32.07
C LEU A 118 -16.83 15.04 31.14
N GLY A 119 -16.28 14.70 29.97
CA GLY A 119 -15.76 15.67 28.99
C GLY A 119 -14.66 16.57 29.53
N LYS A 120 -13.77 16.03 30.38
CA LYS A 120 -12.66 16.79 31.00
C LYS A 120 -11.45 16.93 30.07
N PHE A 121 -11.32 16.00 29.14
CA PHE A 121 -10.28 16.01 28.12
C PHE A 121 -10.90 16.19 26.73
N SER A 122 -10.16 16.79 25.82
CA SER A 122 -10.46 16.80 24.39
C SER A 122 -9.34 16.10 23.64
N ILE A 123 -9.61 15.59 22.45
CA ILE A 123 -8.56 15.12 21.54
C ILE A 123 -8.80 15.74 20.18
N ASP A 124 -7.75 16.31 19.60
CA ASP A 124 -7.74 16.73 18.21
C ASP A 124 -7.73 15.46 17.34
N ASP A 125 -8.77 15.30 16.53
CA ASP A 125 -9.03 14.08 15.78
C ASP A 125 -7.97 13.81 14.71
N SER A 126 -7.34 14.85 14.17
CA SER A 126 -6.33 14.73 13.12
C SER A 126 -4.90 14.57 13.66
N THR A 127 -4.61 15.14 14.83
CA THR A 127 -3.24 15.22 15.38
C THR A 127 -3.01 14.35 16.61
N GLY A 128 -4.08 13.83 17.23
CA GLY A 128 -3.99 13.02 18.45
C GLY A 128 -3.55 13.79 19.68
N LYS A 129 -3.56 15.14 19.63
CA LYS A 129 -3.24 16.03 20.74
C LYS A 129 -4.37 16.08 21.74
N MET A 130 -4.05 15.89 23.01
CA MET A 130 -4.97 15.95 24.13
C MET A 130 -4.69 17.14 25.02
#